data_AF-A0A914Z8E7-F1
#
_entry.id   AF-A0A914Z8E7-F1
#
_cell.length_a   1.000
_cell.length_b   1.000
_cell.length_c   1.000
_cell.angle_alpha   90.00
_cell.angle_beta   90.00
_cell.angle_gamma   90.00
#
_symmetry.space_group_name_H-M   'P 1'
#
loop_
_entity.id
_entity.type
_entity.pdbx_description
1 polymer ?
#
loop_
_entity_poly.entity_id
_entity_poly.type
_entity_poly.pdbx_seq_one_letter_code
_entity_poly.pdbx_strand_id
1 'polypeptide(L)'
;MTTWEYRRVYGAADVHFRGIFEWGLLYKETEISKEEKDGRKHNSQPFRSPTHAGGLFAIDKKWFAELGYYDSGLQIWGGEQYELSFKIWMCGGGILFVPCSHVGHVYRNHMPYGFGKLTGKPVISTNMVRVVKTWMDEYEKYYYIREPQARHRNPGDISEQLALRKNLQCKSFDWFMKKVAYDVPKSYPLLPDNDVWGEGKNPKTSKCIDT
;
A
#
# COMPACT_ATOMS: atom_id res chain seq x y z
N MET A 1 -20.39 -7.95 -31.75
CA MET A 1 -20.62 -8.57 -30.45
C MET A 1 -19.45 -8.21 -29.54
N THR A 2 -19.71 -7.53 -28.42
CA THR A 2 -18.70 -7.29 -27.39
C THR A 2 -18.63 -8.52 -26.51
N THR A 3 -17.61 -9.36 -26.68
CA THR A 3 -17.36 -10.51 -25.81
C THR A 3 -16.49 -10.06 -24.65
N TRP A 4 -16.88 -10.41 -23.41
CA TRP A 4 -16.04 -10.19 -22.23
C TRP A 4 -14.92 -11.23 -22.25
N GLU A 5 -13.71 -10.81 -22.57
CA GLU A 5 -12.51 -11.66 -22.56
C GLU A 5 -11.66 -11.33 -21.33
N TYR A 6 -11.36 -12.33 -20.51
CA TYR A 6 -10.38 -12.18 -19.45
C TYR A 6 -8.98 -12.12 -20.05
N ARG A 7 -8.28 -11.01 -19.83
CA ARG A 7 -6.87 -10.85 -20.19
C ARG A 7 -6.04 -10.75 -18.92
N ARG A 8 -4.99 -11.56 -18.84
CA ARG A 8 -3.99 -11.41 -17.77
C ARG A 8 -3.32 -10.05 -17.94
N VAL A 9 -3.18 -9.32 -16.84
CA VAL A 9 -2.49 -8.02 -16.83
C VAL A 9 -0.98 -8.23 -17.00
N TYR A 10 -0.43 -9.31 -16.44
CA TYR A 10 0.99 -9.61 -16.46
C TYR A 10 1.29 -10.99 -17.04
N GLY A 11 2.31 -11.03 -17.90
CA GLY A 11 3.12 -12.22 -18.21
C GLY A 11 2.38 -13.49 -18.66
N ALA A 12 3.10 -14.60 -18.56
CA ALA A 12 2.62 -15.94 -18.83
C ALA A 12 1.92 -16.54 -17.59
N ALA A 13 1.17 -17.62 -17.79
CA ALA A 13 0.34 -18.25 -16.75
C ALA A 13 1.12 -18.75 -15.53
N ASP A 14 2.41 -19.00 -15.69
CA ASP A 14 3.34 -19.56 -14.72
C ASP A 14 4.17 -18.49 -13.97
N VAL A 15 4.06 -17.23 -14.39
CA VAL A 15 4.73 -16.10 -13.75
C VAL A 15 3.77 -15.44 -12.75
N HIS A 16 4.13 -15.51 -11.47
CA HIS A 16 3.34 -14.91 -10.40
C HIS A 16 3.94 -13.61 -9.91
N PHE A 17 3.06 -12.65 -9.65
CA PHE A 17 3.40 -11.36 -9.08
C PHE A 17 2.78 -11.22 -7.70
N ARG A 18 3.48 -10.54 -6.80
CA ARG A 18 2.99 -10.18 -5.46
C ARG A 18 2.91 -8.67 -5.31
N GLY A 19 1.97 -8.23 -4.48
CA GLY A 19 1.75 -6.82 -4.18
C GLY A 19 2.87 -6.24 -3.31
N ILE A 20 3.51 -5.20 -3.81
CA ILE A 20 4.51 -4.38 -3.12
C ILE A 20 4.10 -2.90 -3.19
N PHE A 21 4.97 -2.02 -2.70
CA PHE A 21 4.77 -0.57 -2.74
C PHE A 21 6.08 0.14 -3.03
N GLU A 22 5.98 1.36 -3.53
CA GLU A 22 7.08 2.33 -3.51
C GLU A 22 6.90 3.29 -2.31
N TRP A 23 7.91 4.11 -2.02
CA TRP A 23 7.96 4.88 -0.76
C TRP A 23 6.87 5.96 -0.63
N GLY A 24 6.18 6.34 -1.70
CA GLY A 24 4.98 7.18 -1.69
C GLY A 24 3.67 6.43 -1.45
N LEU A 25 3.74 5.12 -1.13
CA LEU A 25 2.61 4.22 -0.97
C LEU A 25 1.73 4.13 -2.23
N LEU A 26 2.33 4.16 -3.43
CA LEU A 26 1.68 3.73 -4.66
C LEU A 26 1.80 2.20 -4.82
N TYR A 27 0.70 1.55 -5.20
CA TYR A 27 0.66 0.10 -5.32
C TYR A 27 1.50 -0.33 -6.51
N LYS A 28 2.35 -1.32 -6.28
CA LYS A 28 3.26 -1.89 -7.26
C LYS A 28 3.20 -3.39 -7.17
N GLU A 29 3.66 -4.05 -8.21
CA GLU A 29 3.74 -5.51 -8.23
C GLU A 29 5.12 -5.89 -8.72
N THR A 30 5.67 -6.93 -8.12
CA THR A 30 6.94 -7.52 -8.54
C THR A 30 6.78 -9.02 -8.62
N GLU A 31 7.61 -9.64 -9.46
CA GLU A 31 7.63 -11.08 -9.58
C GLU A 31 8.01 -11.72 -8.23
N ILE A 32 7.37 -12.83 -7.88
CA ILE A 32 7.72 -13.55 -6.66
C ILE A 32 9.20 -13.97 -6.66
N SER A 33 9.84 -13.88 -5.50
CA SER A 33 11.26 -14.21 -5.39
C SER A 33 11.51 -15.70 -5.66
N LYS A 34 12.77 -16.04 -5.96
CA LYS A 34 13.17 -17.43 -6.18
C LYS A 34 12.85 -18.32 -4.96
N GLU A 35 13.02 -17.79 -3.76
CA GLU A 35 12.71 -18.49 -2.51
C GLU A 35 11.22 -18.84 -2.39
N GLU A 36 10.31 -17.92 -2.74
CA GLU A 36 8.86 -18.20 -2.77
C GLU A 36 8.46 -19.16 -3.92
N LYS A 37 9.22 -19.18 -5.02
CA LYS A 37 9.02 -20.16 -6.10
C LYS A 37 9.45 -21.55 -5.66
N ASP A 38 10.67 -21.68 -5.18
CA ASP A 38 11.31 -22.96 -4.82
C ASP A 38 10.65 -23.58 -3.57
N GLY A 39 10.05 -22.77 -2.70
CA GLY A 39 9.28 -23.23 -1.54
C GLY A 39 7.95 -23.90 -1.88
N ARG A 40 7.51 -23.89 -3.15
CA ARG A 40 6.21 -24.44 -3.58
C ARG A 40 6.41 -25.66 -4.46
N LYS A 41 5.75 -26.77 -4.10
CA LYS A 41 5.75 -28.02 -4.90
C LYS A 41 5.02 -27.86 -6.23
N HIS A 42 3.97 -27.04 -6.25
CA HIS A 42 3.15 -26.81 -7.43
C HIS A 42 2.95 -25.31 -7.65
N ASN A 43 2.97 -24.86 -8.91
CA ASN A 43 2.74 -23.46 -9.25
C ASN A 43 1.37 -22.94 -8.82
N SER A 44 0.38 -23.82 -8.64
CA SER A 44 -0.96 -23.48 -8.14
C SER A 44 -1.03 -23.20 -6.64
N GLN A 45 0.02 -23.49 -5.87
CA GLN A 45 0.02 -23.27 -4.43
C GLN A 45 0.04 -21.77 -4.08
N PRO A 46 -0.66 -21.36 -3.00
CA PRO A 46 -0.62 -19.99 -2.53
C PRO A 46 0.80 -19.52 -2.20
N PHE A 47 1.03 -18.22 -2.34
CA PHE A 47 2.31 -17.57 -2.03
C PHE A 47 2.10 -16.29 -1.24
N ARG A 48 3.13 -15.87 -0.49
CA ARG A 48 3.03 -14.72 0.42
C ARG A 48 3.13 -13.41 -0.34
N SER A 49 2.24 -12.47 0.00
CA SER A 49 2.25 -11.11 -0.55
C SER A 49 2.41 -10.07 0.55
N PRO A 50 3.37 -9.13 0.47
CA PRO A 50 3.51 -8.05 1.46
C PRO A 50 2.28 -7.17 1.57
N THR A 51 1.62 -6.91 0.44
CA THR A 51 0.39 -6.12 0.39
C THR A 51 -0.65 -6.77 -0.53
N HIS A 52 -1.88 -6.26 -0.51
CA HIS A 52 -2.92 -6.62 -1.48
C HIS A 52 -3.43 -5.36 -2.21
N ALA A 53 -4.09 -5.54 -3.35
CA ALA A 53 -4.64 -4.43 -4.14
C ALA A 53 -5.85 -3.73 -3.48
N GLY A 54 -6.34 -4.21 -2.34
CA GLY A 54 -7.50 -3.66 -1.64
C GLY A 54 -8.82 -4.35 -1.97
N GLY A 55 -9.34 -4.15 -3.18
CA GLY A 55 -10.77 -4.36 -3.48
C GLY A 55 -11.31 -5.79 -3.42
N LEU A 56 -10.46 -6.82 -3.41
CA LEU A 56 -10.87 -8.23 -3.47
C LEU A 56 -10.01 -9.06 -2.51
N PHE A 57 -10.61 -9.60 -1.45
CA PHE A 57 -9.96 -10.50 -0.50
C PHE A 57 -10.99 -11.29 0.30
N ALA A 58 -10.54 -12.33 1.00
CA ALA A 58 -11.33 -13.06 1.98
C ALA A 58 -10.60 -13.06 3.33
N ILE A 59 -11.33 -12.82 4.42
CA ILE A 59 -10.81 -12.81 5.78
C ILE A 59 -11.85 -13.40 6.73
N ASP A 60 -11.42 -14.11 7.77
CA ASP A 60 -12.33 -14.53 8.83
C ASP A 60 -12.94 -13.30 9.52
N LYS A 61 -14.27 -13.34 9.74
CA LYS A 61 -14.99 -12.19 10.29
C LYS A 61 -14.56 -11.84 11.72
N LYS A 62 -14.27 -12.86 12.55
CA LYS A 62 -13.84 -12.63 13.94
C LYS A 62 -12.43 -12.06 13.94
N TRP A 63 -11.52 -12.62 13.13
CA TRP A 63 -10.18 -12.08 12.95
C TRP A 63 -10.18 -10.64 12.44
N PHE A 64 -11.05 -10.29 11.49
CA PHE A 64 -11.16 -8.91 11.01
C PHE A 64 -11.64 -7.95 12.11
N ALA A 65 -12.51 -8.42 13.01
CA ALA A 65 -12.94 -7.65 14.18
C ALA A 65 -11.82 -7.52 15.23
N GLU A 66 -11.04 -8.58 15.46
CA GLU A 66 -9.88 -8.56 16.36
C GLU A 66 -8.79 -7.60 15.88
N LEU A 67 -8.62 -7.45 14.56
CA LEU A 67 -7.77 -6.43 13.93
C LEU A 67 -8.35 -5.01 13.97
N GLY A 68 -9.52 -4.81 14.60
CA GLY A 68 -10.17 -3.51 14.73
C GLY A 68 -10.77 -2.98 13.42
N TYR A 69 -11.09 -3.86 12.46
CA TYR A 69 -11.53 -3.49 11.11
C TYR A 69 -10.56 -2.52 10.41
N TYR A 70 -11.03 -1.77 9.43
CA TYR A 70 -10.30 -0.62 8.90
C TYR A 70 -10.34 0.54 9.91
N ASP A 71 -9.29 1.34 9.93
CA ASP A 71 -9.24 2.63 10.60
C ASP A 71 -10.41 3.50 10.14
N SER A 72 -11.31 3.81 11.08
CA SER A 72 -12.52 4.59 10.85
C SER A 72 -12.25 6.03 10.43
N GLY A 73 -11.02 6.51 10.61
CA GLY A 73 -10.56 7.81 10.12
C GLY A 73 -10.14 7.82 8.64
N LEU A 74 -10.03 6.67 7.98
CA LEU A 74 -9.77 6.61 6.53
C LEU A 74 -11.01 7.03 5.76
N GLN A 75 -10.84 7.95 4.82
CA GLN A 75 -11.95 8.56 4.08
C GLN A 75 -11.90 8.22 2.59
N ILE A 76 -13.05 7.79 2.05
CA ILE A 76 -13.33 7.57 0.62
C ILE A 76 -12.44 6.52 -0.06
N TRP A 77 -11.16 6.82 -0.27
CA TRP A 77 -10.24 5.99 -1.04
C TRP A 77 -8.77 6.27 -0.71
N GLY A 78 -7.97 5.20 -0.70
CA GLY A 78 -6.51 5.23 -0.64
C GLY A 78 -6.01 5.05 0.79
N GLY A 79 -5.10 4.09 0.98
CA GLY A 79 -4.43 3.82 2.24
C GLY A 79 -4.93 2.56 2.94
N GLU A 80 -6.21 2.21 2.76
CA GLU A 80 -6.87 1.09 3.43
C GLU A 80 -6.19 -0.27 3.15
N GLN A 81 -5.69 -0.45 1.93
CA GLN A 81 -5.00 -1.69 1.55
C GLN A 81 -3.65 -1.84 2.27
N TYR A 82 -2.94 -0.74 2.52
CA TYR A 82 -1.66 -0.78 3.24
C TYR A 82 -1.89 -0.93 4.73
N GLU A 83 -2.85 -0.19 5.26
CA GLU A 83 -3.25 -0.26 6.65
C GLU A 83 -3.60 -1.70 7.05
N LEU A 84 -4.48 -2.35 6.29
CA LEU A 84 -4.86 -3.74 6.55
C LEU A 84 -3.70 -4.70 6.31
N SER A 85 -2.87 -4.47 5.29
CA SER A 85 -1.69 -5.31 5.04
C SER A 85 -0.70 -5.29 6.19
N PHE A 86 -0.39 -4.10 6.71
CA PHE A 86 0.52 -3.90 7.82
C PHE A 86 -0.06 -4.48 9.11
N LYS A 87 -1.35 -4.23 9.39
CA LYS A 87 -2.10 -4.88 10.49
C LYS A 87 -1.94 -6.40 10.45
N ILE A 88 -2.32 -7.03 9.35
CA ILE A 88 -2.30 -8.49 9.22
C ILE A 88 -0.90 -9.05 9.47
N TRP A 89 0.11 -8.53 8.79
CA TRP A 89 1.47 -9.08 8.90
C TRP A 89 2.12 -8.78 10.25
N MET A 90 2.00 -7.56 10.75
CA MET A 90 2.69 -7.14 11.98
C MET A 90 2.01 -7.72 13.22
N CYS A 91 0.71 -8.00 13.17
CA CYS A 91 -0.07 -8.46 14.32
C CYS A 91 -0.36 -9.97 14.31
N GLY A 92 0.45 -10.77 13.61
CA GLY A 92 0.48 -12.24 13.76
C GLY A 92 -0.21 -13.05 12.66
N GLY A 93 -0.78 -12.39 11.65
CA GLY A 93 -1.37 -13.04 10.47
C GLY A 93 -0.42 -13.07 9.26
N GLY A 94 -1.02 -13.30 8.09
CA GLY A 94 -0.33 -13.22 6.80
C GLY A 94 -1.29 -13.10 5.63
N ILE A 95 -0.80 -12.55 4.52
CA ILE A 95 -1.55 -12.41 3.27
C ILE A 95 -1.03 -13.44 2.27
N LEU A 96 -1.94 -14.21 1.70
CA LEU A 96 -1.66 -15.17 0.65
C LEU A 96 -2.43 -14.80 -0.62
N PHE A 97 -1.74 -14.81 -1.75
CA PHE A 97 -2.38 -14.83 -3.05
C PHE A 97 -2.59 -16.29 -3.46
N VAL A 98 -3.79 -16.63 -3.95
CA VAL A 98 -4.21 -18.01 -4.23
C VAL A 98 -4.37 -18.16 -5.75
N PRO A 99 -3.39 -18.76 -6.46
CA PRO A 99 -3.44 -18.89 -7.92
C PRO A 99 -4.68 -19.61 -8.45
N CYS A 100 -5.32 -20.48 -7.67
CA CYS A 100 -6.53 -21.19 -8.09
C CYS A 100 -7.83 -20.37 -7.98
N SER A 101 -7.80 -19.18 -7.35
CA SER A 101 -8.96 -18.33 -7.18
C SER A 101 -8.81 -17.06 -8.01
N HIS A 102 -9.63 -16.96 -9.07
CA HIS A 102 -9.57 -15.84 -10.01
C HIS A 102 -10.86 -15.04 -10.00
N VAL A 103 -10.73 -13.72 -9.99
CA VAL A 103 -11.83 -12.77 -10.15
C VAL A 103 -11.40 -11.73 -11.19
N GLY A 104 -12.21 -11.55 -12.24
CA GLY A 104 -11.99 -10.49 -13.21
C GLY A 104 -12.40 -9.14 -12.65
N HIS A 105 -11.52 -8.13 -12.74
CA HIS A 105 -11.80 -6.76 -12.31
C HIS A 105 -11.71 -5.80 -13.50
N VAL A 106 -12.73 -4.95 -13.68
CA VAL A 106 -12.77 -3.95 -14.75
C VAL A 106 -12.04 -2.69 -14.30
N TYR A 107 -10.83 -2.50 -14.80
CA TYR A 107 -10.09 -1.25 -14.60
C TYR A 107 -10.77 -0.10 -15.33
N ARG A 108 -10.94 1.02 -14.62
CA ARG A 108 -11.52 2.25 -15.16
C ARG A 108 -10.39 3.23 -15.46
N ASN A 109 -10.53 4.00 -16.54
CA ASN A 109 -9.55 5.03 -16.90
C ASN A 109 -9.66 6.30 -16.03
N HIS A 110 -10.76 6.46 -15.29
CA HIS A 110 -10.98 7.59 -14.38
C HIS A 110 -11.92 7.16 -13.23
N MET A 111 -11.87 7.90 -12.12
CA MET A 111 -12.83 7.77 -11.02
C MET A 111 -14.18 8.37 -11.44
N PRO A 112 -15.28 7.60 -11.48
CA PRO A 112 -16.59 8.10 -11.93
C PRO A 112 -17.43 8.69 -10.79
N TYR A 113 -16.86 8.84 -9.60
CA TYR A 113 -17.48 9.47 -8.44
C TYR A 113 -16.61 10.64 -7.96
N GLY A 114 -17.27 11.69 -7.47
CA GLY A 114 -16.59 12.82 -6.85
C GLY A 114 -16.36 12.63 -5.35
N PHE A 115 -15.59 13.53 -4.75
CA PHE A 115 -15.32 13.53 -3.30
C PHE A 115 -16.40 14.26 -2.48
N GLY A 116 -17.48 14.73 -3.12
CA GLY A 116 -18.59 15.42 -2.46
C GLY A 116 -18.10 16.61 -1.63
N LYS A 117 -18.47 16.64 -0.34
CA LYS A 117 -18.03 17.69 0.62
C LYS A 117 -16.51 17.71 0.88
N LEU A 118 -15.79 16.68 0.44
CA LEU A 118 -14.33 16.57 0.56
C LEU A 118 -13.61 16.95 -0.74
N THR A 119 -14.33 17.46 -1.74
CA THR A 119 -13.71 17.97 -2.98
C THR A 119 -12.71 19.09 -2.66
N GLY A 120 -11.52 19.01 -3.23
CA GLY A 120 -10.41 19.95 -2.99
C GLY A 120 -9.62 19.70 -1.70
N LYS A 121 -10.07 18.78 -0.83
CA LYS A 121 -9.29 18.36 0.34
C LYS A 121 -8.28 17.27 -0.05
N PRO A 122 -7.08 17.24 0.55
CA PRO A 122 -6.08 16.22 0.29
C PRO A 122 -6.41 14.90 1.00
N VAL A 123 -7.56 14.30 0.68
CA VAL A 123 -8.12 13.11 1.35
C VAL A 123 -7.15 11.95 1.32
N ILE A 124 -6.69 11.58 0.12
CA ILE A 124 -5.82 10.42 -0.10
C ILE A 124 -4.53 10.54 0.72
N SER A 125 -3.88 11.69 0.68
CA SER A 125 -2.63 11.84 1.43
C SER A 125 -2.86 12.04 2.94
N THR A 126 -4.04 12.52 3.37
CA THR A 126 -4.40 12.47 4.80
C THR A 126 -4.50 11.02 5.27
N ASN A 127 -5.17 10.16 4.49
CA ASN A 127 -5.24 8.72 4.77
C ASN A 127 -3.84 8.10 4.81
N MET A 128 -2.98 8.37 3.81
CA MET A 128 -1.61 7.84 3.80
C MET A 128 -0.82 8.29 5.03
N VAL A 129 -0.94 9.55 5.44
CA VAL A 129 -0.25 10.05 6.65
C VAL A 129 -0.75 9.35 7.92
N ARG A 130 -2.05 9.00 8.02
CA ARG A 130 -2.57 8.15 9.11
C ARG A 130 -1.89 6.78 9.12
N VAL A 131 -1.79 6.13 7.95
CA VAL A 131 -1.14 4.82 7.82
C VAL A 131 0.34 4.90 8.20
N VAL A 132 1.07 5.85 7.61
CA VAL A 132 2.50 6.08 7.80
C VAL A 132 2.81 6.30 9.29
N LYS A 133 2.11 7.24 9.93
CA LYS A 133 2.32 7.57 11.35
C LYS A 133 1.97 6.43 12.31
N THR A 134 1.05 5.56 11.92
CA THR A 134 0.59 4.46 12.78
C THR A 134 1.47 3.22 12.63
N TRP A 135 1.91 2.91 11.40
CA TRP A 135 2.45 1.58 11.07
C TRP A 135 3.90 1.58 10.60
N MET A 136 4.45 2.67 10.07
CA MET A 136 5.74 2.64 9.37
C MET A 136 6.97 2.94 10.23
N ASP A 137 6.81 3.28 11.51
CA ASP A 137 7.93 3.57 12.43
C ASP A 137 8.95 4.54 11.80
N GLU A 138 10.25 4.28 11.93
CA GLU A 138 11.33 5.09 11.36
C GLU A 138 11.33 5.15 9.82
N TYR A 139 10.59 4.28 9.14
CA TYR A 139 10.45 4.30 7.68
C TYR A 139 9.49 5.40 7.19
N GLU A 140 8.77 6.07 8.10
CA GLU A 140 7.93 7.22 7.74
C GLU A 140 8.70 8.31 6.98
N LYS A 141 10.00 8.45 7.28
CA LYS A 141 10.86 9.44 6.63
C LYS A 141 10.91 9.27 5.11
N TYR A 142 10.87 8.04 4.62
CA TYR A 142 10.93 7.76 3.18
C TYR A 142 9.64 8.18 2.47
N TYR A 143 8.50 8.09 3.16
CA TYR A 143 7.25 8.67 2.66
C TYR A 143 7.37 10.18 2.53
N TYR A 144 7.93 10.86 3.53
CA TYR A 144 8.09 12.33 3.48
C TYR A 144 9.19 12.80 2.54
N ILE A 145 10.19 11.97 2.23
CA ILE A 145 11.13 12.25 1.14
C ILE A 145 10.39 12.19 -0.20
N ARG A 146 9.55 11.18 -0.41
CA ARG A 146 8.82 10.98 -1.67
C ARG A 146 7.66 11.96 -1.87
N GLU A 147 6.97 12.31 -0.78
CA GLU A 147 5.77 13.15 -0.72
C GLU A 147 6.00 14.33 0.26
N PRO A 148 6.92 15.27 -0.05
CA PRO A 148 7.34 16.29 0.91
C PRO A 148 6.22 17.28 1.27
N GLN A 149 5.24 17.52 0.38
CA GLN A 149 4.01 18.27 0.70
C GLN A 149 3.20 17.69 1.86
N ALA A 150 3.39 16.41 2.21
CA ALA A 150 2.65 15.75 3.28
C ALA A 150 3.30 15.94 4.67
N ARG A 151 4.50 16.52 4.77
CA ARG A 151 5.26 16.61 6.02
C ARG A 151 4.53 17.36 7.15
N HIS A 152 3.75 18.36 6.79
CA HIS A 152 2.96 19.17 7.74
C HIS A 152 1.48 18.79 7.75
N ARG A 153 1.11 17.67 7.12
CA ARG A 153 -0.27 17.21 7.05
C ARG A 153 -0.68 16.61 8.39
N ASN A 154 -1.78 17.09 8.93
CA ASN A 154 -2.36 16.55 10.16
C ASN A 154 -3.12 15.24 9.85
N PRO A 155 -2.76 14.09 10.46
CA PRO A 155 -3.50 12.84 10.29
C PRO A 155 -4.90 12.86 10.94
N GLY A 156 -5.21 13.86 11.77
CA GLY A 156 -6.31 13.79 12.73
C GLY A 156 -5.93 12.92 13.94
N ASP A 157 -6.92 12.49 14.71
CA ASP A 157 -6.68 11.62 15.86
C ASP A 157 -6.39 10.18 15.41
N ILE A 158 -5.24 9.64 15.83
CA ILE A 158 -4.79 8.27 15.59
C ILE A 158 -4.57 7.49 16.91
N SER A 159 -4.99 8.05 18.05
CA SER A 159 -4.76 7.47 19.37
C SER A 159 -5.29 6.04 19.51
N GLU A 160 -6.50 5.77 18.99
CA GLU A 160 -7.10 4.43 18.99
C GLU A 160 -6.29 3.43 18.14
N GLN A 161 -5.76 3.86 16.99
CA GLN A 161 -4.98 2.99 16.11
C GLN A 161 -3.62 2.65 16.74
N LEU A 162 -2.97 3.63 17.38
CA LEU A 162 -1.73 3.41 18.14
C LEU A 162 -1.97 2.49 19.34
N ALA A 163 -3.08 2.67 20.07
CA ALA A 163 -3.46 1.82 21.19
C ALA A 163 -3.75 0.38 20.73
N LEU A 164 -4.47 0.21 19.63
CA LEU A 164 -4.74 -1.10 19.03
C LEU A 164 -3.43 -1.82 18.68
N ARG A 165 -2.51 -1.15 17.99
CA ARG A 165 -1.19 -1.71 17.62
C ARG A 165 -0.41 -2.18 18.85
N LYS A 166 -0.45 -1.40 19.94
CA LYS A 166 0.18 -1.75 21.22
C LYS A 166 -0.50 -2.96 21.88
N ASN A 167 -1.83 -2.96 21.94
CA ASN A 167 -2.61 -4.01 22.60
C ASN A 167 -2.47 -5.37 21.92
N LEU A 168 -2.40 -5.37 20.58
CA LEU A 168 -2.16 -6.58 19.79
C LEU A 168 -0.68 -7.02 19.78
N GLN A 169 0.20 -6.29 20.46
CA GLN A 169 1.64 -6.57 20.55
C GLN A 169 2.28 -6.75 19.16
N CYS A 170 1.88 -5.89 18.20
CA CYS A 170 2.33 -6.01 16.83
C CYS A 170 3.84 -5.77 16.72
N LYS A 171 4.46 -6.44 15.75
CA LYS A 171 5.88 -6.31 15.43
C LYS A 171 6.20 -4.93 14.83
N SER A 172 7.48 -4.58 14.77
CA SER A 172 7.94 -3.33 14.14
C SER A 172 7.81 -3.39 12.61
N PHE A 173 7.80 -2.22 11.99
CA PHE A 173 7.85 -2.11 10.54
C PHE A 173 9.20 -2.60 9.98
N ASP A 174 10.30 -2.43 10.72
CA ASP A 174 11.60 -3.04 10.38
C ASP A 174 11.51 -4.57 10.25
N TRP A 175 10.79 -5.23 11.17
CA TRP A 175 10.53 -6.67 11.05
C TRP A 175 9.74 -6.99 9.77
N PHE A 176 8.71 -6.20 9.46
CA PHE A 176 7.91 -6.38 8.26
C PHE A 176 8.79 -6.23 6.99
N MET A 177 9.62 -5.19 6.92
CA MET A 177 10.54 -4.96 5.81
C MET A 177 11.56 -6.09 5.65
N LYS A 178 12.13 -6.61 6.75
CA LYS A 178 13.15 -7.66 6.70
C LYS A 178 12.58 -9.06 6.47
N LYS A 179 11.35 -9.36 6.91
CA LYS A 179 10.80 -10.73 6.93
C LYS A 179 9.66 -10.95 5.94
N VAL A 180 9.00 -9.88 5.49
CA VAL A 180 7.85 -9.96 4.58
C VAL A 180 8.17 -9.23 3.29
N ALA A 181 8.53 -7.95 3.37
CA ALA A 181 8.74 -7.06 2.22
C ALA A 181 10.22 -6.89 1.84
N TYR A 182 11.00 -7.96 1.94
CA TYR A 182 12.46 -7.96 1.77
C TYR A 182 12.95 -7.59 0.35
N ASP A 183 12.05 -7.67 -0.63
CA ASP A 183 12.29 -7.33 -2.03
C ASP A 183 11.88 -5.90 -2.38
N VAL A 184 11.12 -5.21 -1.51
CA VAL A 184 10.77 -3.79 -1.73
C VAL A 184 12.03 -2.93 -1.93
N PRO A 185 13.08 -3.00 -1.08
CA PRO A 185 14.29 -2.21 -1.30
C PRO A 185 15.09 -2.61 -2.56
N LYS A 186 14.85 -3.80 -3.14
CA LYS A 186 15.49 -4.22 -4.39
C LYS A 186 14.84 -3.55 -5.60
N SER A 187 13.52 -3.40 -5.59
CA SER A 187 12.75 -2.74 -6.66
C SER A 187 12.67 -1.21 -6.46
N TYR A 188 12.58 -0.77 -5.21
CA TYR A 188 12.45 0.62 -4.79
C TYR A 188 13.45 0.91 -3.65
N PRO A 189 14.71 1.23 -3.97
CA PRO A 189 15.74 1.52 -2.97
C PRO A 189 15.34 2.61 -1.99
N LEU A 190 15.94 2.57 -0.79
CA LEU A 190 15.77 3.62 0.21
C LEU A 190 16.25 4.96 -0.34
N LEU A 191 15.42 5.99 -0.20
CA LEU A 191 15.69 7.31 -0.77
C LEU A 191 16.65 8.11 0.13
N PRO A 192 17.60 8.86 -0.44
CA PRO A 192 18.35 9.87 0.31
C PRO A 192 17.45 11.04 0.71
N ASP A 193 17.88 11.85 1.67
CA ASP A 193 17.15 13.07 2.04
C ASP A 193 17.12 14.06 0.85
N ASN A 194 16.02 14.82 0.74
CA ASN A 194 15.91 15.88 -0.26
C ASN A 194 16.76 17.09 0.13
N ASP A 195 17.61 17.58 -0.77
CA ASP A 195 18.30 18.86 -0.60
C ASP A 195 17.33 20.04 -0.64
N VAL A 196 16.42 20.02 -1.62
CA VAL A 196 15.37 21.03 -1.83
C VAL A 196 14.12 20.38 -2.40
N TRP A 197 12.96 20.97 -2.14
CA TRP A 197 11.69 20.62 -2.77
C TRP A 197 10.80 21.86 -2.86
N GLY A 198 9.90 21.91 -3.85
CA GLY A 198 8.98 23.03 -4.05
C GLY A 198 8.88 23.44 -5.51
N GLU A 199 8.46 24.68 -5.75
CA GLU A 199 8.38 25.22 -7.11
C GLU A 199 9.75 25.64 -7.66
N GLY A 200 10.03 25.27 -8.90
CA GLY A 200 11.17 25.78 -9.66
C GLY A 200 10.80 27.08 -10.37
N LYS A 201 10.91 28.23 -9.70
CA LYS A 201 10.51 29.53 -10.26
C LYS A 201 11.68 30.28 -10.90
N ASN A 202 11.52 30.70 -12.16
CA ASN A 202 12.48 31.57 -12.83
C ASN A 202 12.31 33.02 -12.32
N PRO A 203 13.33 33.63 -11.69
CA PRO A 203 13.21 34.95 -11.08
C PRO A 203 13.04 36.08 -12.11
N LYS A 204 13.50 35.89 -13.35
CA LYS A 204 13.40 36.92 -14.41
C LYS A 204 12.00 36.98 -15.03
N THR A 205 11.38 35.81 -15.24
CA THR A 205 10.08 35.72 -15.93
C THR A 205 8.92 35.53 -14.97
N SER A 206 9.19 35.26 -13.69
CA SER A 206 8.21 34.84 -12.67
C SER A 206 7.42 33.58 -13.05
N LYS A 207 7.84 32.82 -14.06
CA LYS A 207 7.21 31.56 -14.47
C LYS A 207 7.81 30.39 -13.71
N CYS A 208 7.00 29.39 -13.42
CA CYS A 208 7.44 28.13 -12.82
C CYS A 208 7.70 27.07 -13.89
N ILE A 209 8.65 26.18 -13.62
CA ILE A 209 8.81 24.91 -14.35
C ILE A 209 7.59 24.05 -14.02
N ASP A 210 6.94 23.52 -15.05
CA ASP A 210 5.75 22.67 -14.97
C ASP A 210 5.88 21.52 -16.00
N THR A 211 5.23 20.38 -15.75
CA THR A 211 5.33 19.14 -16.57
C THR A 211 4.05 18.81 -17.30
#